data_AF-A0A2N5F6H9-F1
#
_entry.id   AF-A0A2N5F6H9-F1
#
_cell.length_a   1.000
_cell.length_b   1.000
_cell.length_c   1.000
_cell.angle_alpha   90.00
_cell.angle_beta   90.00
_cell.angle_gamma   90.00
#
_symmetry.space_group_name_H-M   'P 1'
#
loop_
_entity.id
_entity.type
_entity.pdbx_description
1 polymer ?
#
loop_
_entity_poly.entity_id
_entity_poly.type
_entity_poly.pdbx_seq_one_letter_code
_entity_poly.pdbx_strand_id
1 'polypeptide(L)'
;MAITLIRSLTSSVIRNVSTLKRDAKRLQKHSALVFGTEFPLKVCQHAVAVSRGFRSLAEVEKLGQRLGMDKQAPFWKILGRNDTHQSVLNALYRLNLEYTENGPVVFTGEQHHSILPALVLFLEQMSLMNLPGLILVETEASTVQDTLIFDAVQQLGMEELLEGFRSLDLRESNLPVALSTSARCWVDAINNVLPPELDTALQRIGWGNRLEVAAHENAKSRSQVHDSGNFPVIPFYSVNEAAYRIAPQFSWPAWAGDDASKQAPTSPEESSKIAKDTVFDLIRALKERNFSLGVASEHESRWRPYIVFFSRNDQVSEVLAGVVHSYFSWRPSRDQCPPILYVSDSSIPYAPRMLRYGGNTAVVNGVDKIPEVDDFGAFYGYKQALKVVGTETGLQFMGTRAYMDWNQDLGVG
;
A
#
# COMPACT_ATOMS: atom_id res chain seq x y z
N MET A 1 -0.69 -10.99 -27.79
CA MET A 1 0.16 -10.69 -28.97
C MET A 1 0.66 -9.24 -29.00
N ALA A 2 -0.07 -8.26 -28.44
CA ALA A 2 0.35 -6.86 -28.38
C ALA A 2 1.54 -6.58 -27.44
N ILE A 3 1.68 -7.32 -26.33
CA ILE A 3 2.67 -7.04 -25.28
C ILE A 3 4.10 -7.43 -25.67
N THR A 4 4.32 -8.51 -26.42
CA THR A 4 5.64 -8.86 -27.00
C THR A 4 6.11 -7.82 -28.02
N LEU A 5 5.17 -7.24 -28.76
CA LEU A 5 5.40 -6.14 -29.69
C LEU A 5 5.74 -4.85 -28.94
N ILE A 6 5.01 -4.52 -27.87
CA ILE A 6 5.34 -3.40 -26.98
C ILE A 6 6.72 -3.60 -26.34
N ARG A 7 7.11 -4.82 -25.93
CA ARG A 7 8.45 -5.12 -25.38
C ARG A 7 9.57 -4.98 -26.41
N SER A 8 9.39 -5.49 -27.62
CA SER A 8 10.39 -5.32 -28.69
C SER A 8 10.51 -3.84 -29.09
N LEU A 9 9.38 -3.12 -29.11
CA LEU A 9 9.34 -1.68 -29.31
C LEU A 9 10.06 -0.95 -28.18
N THR A 10 9.78 -1.21 -26.91
CA THR A 10 10.43 -0.55 -25.76
C THR A 10 11.93 -0.82 -25.73
N SER A 11 12.37 -2.07 -25.93
CA SER A 11 13.81 -2.41 -25.98
C SER A 11 14.51 -1.79 -27.21
N SER A 12 13.86 -1.85 -28.38
CA SER A 12 14.33 -1.17 -29.60
C SER A 12 14.43 0.34 -29.39
N VAL A 13 13.46 0.94 -28.70
CA VAL A 13 13.43 2.36 -28.38
C VAL A 13 14.55 2.73 -27.40
N ILE A 14 14.75 1.98 -26.31
CA ILE A 14 15.87 2.20 -25.37
C ILE A 14 17.22 2.11 -26.09
N ARG A 15 17.39 1.09 -26.95
CA ARG A 15 18.58 0.93 -27.79
C ARG A 15 18.75 2.08 -28.78
N ASN A 16 17.66 2.57 -29.37
CA ASN A 16 17.68 3.71 -30.28
C ASN A 16 18.04 5.02 -29.56
N VAL A 17 17.48 5.28 -28.38
CA VAL A 17 17.80 6.47 -27.57
C VAL A 17 19.25 6.44 -27.09
N SER A 18 19.74 5.28 -26.63
CA SER A 18 21.15 5.14 -26.19
C SER A 18 22.15 5.25 -27.34
N THR A 19 21.86 4.64 -28.50
CA THR A 19 22.69 4.79 -29.70
C THR A 19 22.68 6.22 -30.24
N LEU A 20 21.54 6.91 -30.21
CA LEU A 20 21.44 8.33 -30.57
C LEU A 20 22.38 9.19 -29.71
N LYS A 21 22.40 9.00 -28.38
CA LYS A 21 23.31 9.73 -27.49
C LYS A 21 24.78 9.46 -27.82
N ARG A 22 25.14 8.23 -28.17
CA ARG A 22 26.50 7.83 -28.57
C ARG A 22 26.89 8.43 -29.93
N ASP A 23 25.99 8.35 -30.91
CA ASP A 23 26.20 8.85 -32.27
C ASP A 23 26.28 10.38 -32.28
N ALA A 24 25.48 11.07 -31.47
CA ALA A 24 25.56 12.52 -31.32
C ALA A 24 26.91 12.97 -30.73
N LYS A 25 27.48 12.22 -29.77
CA LYS A 25 28.84 12.48 -29.26
C LYS A 25 29.90 12.23 -30.33
N ARG A 26 29.75 11.17 -31.12
CA ARG A 26 30.66 10.86 -32.23
C ARG A 26 30.59 11.96 -33.31
N LEU A 27 29.39 12.42 -33.63
CA LEU A 27 29.16 13.51 -34.58
C LEU A 27 29.74 14.83 -34.06
N GLN A 28 29.56 15.16 -32.78
CA GLN A 28 30.19 16.32 -32.17
C GLN A 28 31.71 16.29 -32.32
N LYS A 29 32.33 15.14 -31.99
CA LYS A 29 33.79 14.95 -32.08
C LYS A 29 34.34 15.11 -33.51
N HIS A 30 33.54 14.79 -34.52
CA HIS A 30 33.91 14.90 -35.93
C HIS A 30 33.19 16.03 -36.66
N SER A 31 32.57 16.96 -35.93
CA SER A 31 31.71 17.99 -36.52
C SER A 31 32.47 18.90 -37.48
N ALA A 32 33.69 19.30 -37.13
CA ALA A 32 34.58 20.06 -38.02
C ALA A 32 34.91 19.33 -39.32
N LEU A 33 35.03 18.00 -39.29
CA LEU A 33 35.33 17.19 -40.48
C LEU A 33 34.09 17.00 -41.36
N VAL A 34 32.92 16.83 -40.75
CA VAL A 34 31.66 16.55 -41.47
C VAL A 34 31.00 17.82 -42.01
N PHE A 35 31.06 18.92 -41.24
CA PHE A 35 30.34 20.15 -41.55
C PHE A 35 31.26 21.36 -41.82
N GLY A 36 32.58 21.19 -41.71
CA GLY A 36 33.55 22.27 -41.88
C GLY A 36 33.68 23.20 -40.67
N THR A 37 32.85 23.05 -39.63
CA THR A 37 32.86 23.85 -38.40
C THR A 37 32.50 23.00 -37.19
N GLU A 38 33.01 23.39 -36.00
CA GLU A 38 32.66 22.71 -34.76
C GLU A 38 31.23 23.07 -34.31
N PHE A 39 30.42 22.05 -34.06
CA PHE A 39 29.05 22.22 -33.58
C PHE A 39 28.89 21.79 -32.11
N PRO A 40 28.05 22.51 -31.32
CA PRO A 40 27.74 22.13 -29.96
C PRO A 40 27.02 20.78 -29.90
N LEU A 41 27.21 20.02 -28.80
CA LEU A 41 26.59 18.71 -28.60
C LEU A 41 25.06 18.75 -28.76
N LYS A 42 24.39 19.80 -28.28
CA LYS A 42 22.92 19.96 -28.43
C LYS A 42 22.48 20.01 -29.89
N VAL A 43 23.25 20.68 -30.75
CA VAL A 43 22.94 20.76 -32.19
C VAL A 43 23.13 19.40 -32.85
N CYS A 44 24.22 18.69 -32.52
CA CYS A 44 24.45 17.33 -32.99
C CYS A 44 23.38 16.35 -32.49
N GLN A 45 22.94 16.46 -31.24
CA GLN A 45 21.84 15.65 -30.68
C GLN A 45 20.53 15.89 -31.42
N HIS A 46 20.21 17.16 -31.74
CA HIS A 46 19.04 17.50 -32.52
C HIS A 46 19.12 16.94 -33.95
N ALA A 47 20.28 17.07 -34.60
CA ALA A 47 20.51 16.55 -35.94
C ALA A 47 20.36 15.02 -36.00
N VAL A 48 20.92 14.29 -35.04
CA VAL A 48 20.79 12.82 -34.97
C VAL A 48 19.36 12.40 -34.58
N ALA A 49 18.66 13.17 -33.75
CA ALA A 49 17.25 12.90 -33.44
C ALA A 49 16.35 13.02 -34.68
N VAL A 50 16.50 14.10 -35.44
CA VAL A 50 15.77 14.30 -36.70
C VAL A 50 16.15 13.23 -37.73
N SER A 51 17.44 12.88 -37.87
CA SER A 51 17.86 11.83 -38.81
C SER A 51 17.33 10.44 -38.46
N ARG A 52 16.99 10.20 -37.19
CA ARG A 52 16.39 8.96 -36.68
C ARG A 52 14.85 8.96 -36.76
N GLY A 53 14.24 10.03 -37.29
CA GLY A 53 12.80 10.12 -37.52
C GLY A 53 12.00 10.74 -36.36
N PHE A 54 12.64 11.28 -35.33
CA PHE A 54 11.96 12.04 -34.28
C PHE A 54 11.71 13.48 -34.73
N ARG A 55 10.59 14.10 -34.29
CA ARG A 55 10.24 15.47 -34.66
C ARG A 55 11.17 16.50 -34.00
N SER A 56 11.71 16.16 -32.82
CA SER A 56 12.61 17.02 -32.08
C SER A 56 13.39 16.25 -31.02
N LEU A 57 14.46 16.86 -30.52
CA LEU A 57 15.19 16.36 -29.33
C LEU A 57 14.28 16.25 -28.09
N ALA A 58 13.31 17.17 -27.94
CA ALA A 58 12.37 17.16 -26.80
C ALA A 58 11.47 15.92 -26.79
N GLU A 59 11.16 15.35 -27.97
CA GLU A 59 10.41 14.10 -28.07
C GLU A 59 11.25 12.92 -27.57
N VAL A 60 12.53 12.89 -27.92
CA VAL A 60 13.50 11.90 -27.43
C VAL A 60 13.70 12.02 -25.91
N GLU A 61 13.75 13.24 -25.39
CA GLU A 61 13.86 13.50 -23.95
C GLU A 61 12.61 13.06 -23.19
N LYS A 62 11.40 13.38 -23.67
CA LYS A 62 10.13 12.89 -23.10
C LYS A 62 10.04 11.37 -23.13
N LEU A 63 10.48 10.75 -24.22
CA LEU A 63 10.53 9.31 -24.37
C LEU A 63 11.53 8.70 -23.38
N GLY A 64 12.73 9.27 -23.27
CA GLY A 64 13.75 8.86 -22.29
C GLY A 64 13.27 9.01 -20.85
N GLN A 65 12.52 10.07 -20.52
CA GLN A 65 11.91 10.26 -19.20
C GLN A 65 10.84 9.20 -18.90
N ARG A 66 9.98 8.88 -19.86
CA ARG A 66 8.99 7.79 -19.73
C ARG A 66 9.62 6.41 -19.57
N LEU A 67 10.83 6.23 -20.11
CA LEU A 67 11.57 4.98 -20.07
C LEU A 67 12.57 4.88 -18.92
N GLY A 68 12.60 5.85 -18.00
CA GLY A 68 13.54 5.84 -16.87
C GLY A 68 15.01 6.01 -17.29
N MET A 69 15.30 6.59 -18.45
CA MET A 69 16.68 6.78 -18.94
C MET A 69 17.31 8.11 -18.49
N ASP A 70 16.59 8.88 -17.69
CA ASP A 70 17.04 10.16 -17.16
C ASP A 70 17.76 9.94 -15.83
N LYS A 71 19.09 10.09 -15.83
CA LYS A 71 19.90 9.97 -14.61
C LYS A 71 19.73 11.13 -13.64
N GLN A 72 19.04 12.19 -14.04
CA GLN A 72 18.65 13.29 -13.15
C GLN A 72 17.28 13.05 -12.51
N ALA A 73 16.59 11.97 -12.90
CA ALA A 73 15.36 11.59 -12.23
C ALA A 73 15.63 11.26 -10.75
N PRO A 74 14.65 11.49 -9.87
CA PRO A 74 14.77 11.10 -8.47
C PRO A 74 15.07 9.60 -8.32
N PHE A 75 15.79 9.23 -7.26
CA PHE A 75 16.22 7.85 -7.01
C PHE A 75 15.07 6.84 -6.91
N TRP A 76 13.84 7.30 -6.58
CA TRP A 76 12.64 6.45 -6.54
C TRP A 76 12.05 6.14 -7.93
N LYS A 77 12.63 6.63 -9.03
CA LYS A 77 12.28 6.15 -10.38
C LYS A 77 13.11 4.91 -10.71
N ILE A 78 12.45 3.91 -11.26
CA ILE A 78 13.14 2.70 -11.76
C ILE A 78 13.90 3.06 -13.04
N LEU A 79 15.22 3.18 -12.93
CA LEU A 79 16.11 3.49 -14.07
C LEU A 79 16.70 2.23 -14.72
N GLY A 80 16.69 1.11 -13.98
CA GLY A 80 17.22 -0.18 -14.41
C GLY A 80 16.50 -1.30 -13.66
N ARG A 81 16.48 -2.48 -14.26
CA ARG A 81 15.91 -3.71 -13.69
C ARG A 81 16.97 -4.79 -13.78
N ASN A 82 17.16 -5.53 -12.71
CA ASN A 82 17.96 -6.76 -12.77
C ASN A 82 17.16 -7.88 -13.47
N ASP A 83 17.80 -9.02 -13.73
CA ASP A 83 17.17 -10.14 -14.44
C ASP A 83 15.96 -10.68 -13.68
N THR A 84 16.05 -10.77 -12.35
CA THR A 84 14.96 -11.20 -11.45
C THR A 84 13.73 -10.30 -11.59
N HIS A 85 13.90 -8.98 -11.45
CA HIS A 85 12.84 -8.00 -11.61
C HIS A 85 12.22 -8.12 -13.00
N GLN A 86 13.05 -8.19 -14.05
CA GLN A 86 12.57 -8.29 -15.42
C GLN A 86 11.79 -9.60 -15.67
N SER A 87 12.22 -10.71 -15.06
CA SER A 87 11.57 -12.02 -15.10
C SER A 87 10.19 -11.96 -14.42
N VAL A 88 10.12 -11.40 -13.21
CA VAL A 88 8.89 -11.23 -12.44
C VAL A 88 7.89 -10.33 -13.19
N LEU A 89 8.36 -9.17 -13.67
CA LEU A 89 7.55 -8.25 -14.48
C LEU A 89 7.03 -8.92 -15.75
N ASN A 90 7.86 -9.75 -16.39
CA ASN A 90 7.45 -10.51 -17.57
C ASN A 90 6.31 -11.49 -17.27
N ALA A 91 6.34 -12.14 -16.11
CA ALA A 91 5.31 -13.07 -15.66
C ALA A 91 4.01 -12.35 -15.31
N LEU A 92 4.06 -11.24 -14.56
CA LEU A 92 2.91 -10.39 -14.25
C LEU A 92 2.16 -9.95 -15.51
N TYR A 93 2.90 -9.47 -16.51
CA TYR A 93 2.33 -9.09 -17.80
C TYR A 93 1.78 -10.27 -18.61
N ARG A 94 2.39 -11.46 -18.55
CA ARG A 94 1.85 -12.65 -19.23
C ARG A 94 0.49 -13.05 -18.66
N LEU A 95 0.29 -12.82 -17.37
CA LEU A 95 -0.96 -13.07 -16.67
C LEU A 95 -1.95 -11.88 -16.77
N ASN A 96 -1.60 -10.80 -17.47
CA ASN A 96 -2.36 -9.55 -17.56
C ASN A 96 -2.81 -9.04 -16.19
N LEU A 97 -1.92 -9.13 -15.19
CA LEU A 97 -2.21 -8.67 -13.84
C LEU A 97 -2.01 -7.16 -13.76
N GLU A 98 -3.11 -6.45 -13.57
CA GLU A 98 -3.13 -5.00 -13.38
C GLU A 98 -4.22 -4.64 -12.35
N TYR A 99 -3.83 -4.03 -11.22
CA TYR A 99 -4.76 -3.72 -10.11
C TYR A 99 -5.46 -2.36 -10.25
N THR A 100 -5.07 -1.54 -11.22
CA THR A 100 -5.65 -0.21 -11.50
C THR A 100 -7.03 -0.35 -12.16
N GLU A 101 -7.18 -1.36 -13.02
CA GLU A 101 -8.42 -1.61 -13.76
C GLU A 101 -9.27 -2.74 -13.15
N ASN A 102 -8.63 -3.77 -12.59
CA ASN A 102 -9.31 -5.03 -12.24
C ASN A 102 -9.63 -5.21 -10.74
N GLY A 103 -9.26 -4.25 -9.89
CA GLY A 103 -9.45 -4.34 -8.45
C GLY A 103 -8.21 -4.84 -7.69
N PRO A 104 -8.33 -5.13 -6.39
CA PRO A 104 -7.19 -5.52 -5.57
C PRO A 104 -6.61 -6.87 -6.01
N VAL A 105 -5.28 -7.00 -5.98
CA VAL A 105 -4.57 -8.26 -6.29
C VAL A 105 -4.09 -8.88 -4.99
N VAL A 106 -4.46 -10.14 -4.76
CA VAL A 106 -4.08 -10.90 -3.58
C VAL A 106 -3.14 -12.01 -4.02
N PHE A 107 -1.91 -11.95 -3.53
CA PHE A 107 -0.90 -12.97 -3.73
C PHE A 107 -0.98 -14.01 -2.62
N THR A 108 -1.38 -15.21 -3.02
CA THR A 108 -1.59 -16.42 -2.18
C THR A 108 -0.45 -17.40 -2.37
N GLY A 109 -0.31 -18.36 -1.45
CA GLY A 109 0.77 -19.33 -1.40
C GLY A 109 1.92 -18.86 -0.50
N GLU A 110 3.11 -19.41 -0.74
CA GLU A 110 4.27 -19.15 0.10
C GLU A 110 4.67 -17.66 0.03
N GLN A 111 4.80 -17.02 1.19
CA GLN A 111 4.99 -15.57 1.27
C GLN A 111 6.26 -15.10 0.58
N HIS A 112 7.35 -15.88 0.70
CA HIS A 112 8.64 -15.55 0.12
C HIS A 112 8.61 -15.52 -1.42
N HIS A 113 7.77 -16.34 -2.05
CA HIS A 113 7.53 -16.29 -3.50
C HIS A 113 6.49 -15.24 -3.90
N SER A 114 5.52 -14.99 -3.02
CA SER A 114 4.40 -14.09 -3.25
C SER A 114 4.77 -12.61 -3.10
N ILE A 115 5.78 -12.30 -2.28
CA ILE A 115 6.19 -10.92 -2.01
C ILE A 115 6.87 -10.24 -3.20
N LEU A 116 7.72 -10.98 -3.93
CA LEU A 116 8.45 -10.48 -5.10
C LEU A 116 7.52 -9.88 -6.18
N PRO A 117 6.51 -10.60 -6.68
CA PRO A 117 5.59 -10.05 -7.68
C PRO A 117 4.71 -8.92 -7.15
N ALA A 118 4.32 -8.97 -5.87
CA ALA A 118 3.55 -7.88 -5.26
C ALA A 118 4.37 -6.58 -5.18
N LEU A 119 5.64 -6.71 -4.78
CA LEU A 119 6.58 -5.61 -4.68
C LEU A 119 6.92 -5.02 -6.06
N VAL A 120 7.13 -5.86 -7.09
CA VAL A 120 7.35 -5.39 -8.46
C VAL A 120 6.15 -4.60 -8.98
N LEU A 121 4.91 -5.08 -8.79
CA LEU A 121 3.73 -4.31 -9.18
C LEU A 121 3.67 -2.95 -8.46
N PHE A 122 3.92 -2.94 -7.16
CA PHE A 122 3.91 -1.73 -6.34
C PHE A 122 4.96 -0.70 -6.80
N LEU A 123 6.21 -1.13 -6.97
CA LEU A 123 7.34 -0.27 -7.35
C LEU A 123 7.17 0.31 -8.75
N GLU A 124 6.70 -0.49 -9.71
CA GLU A 124 6.41 -0.02 -11.07
C GLU A 124 5.33 1.07 -11.08
N GLN A 125 4.25 0.88 -10.31
CA GLN A 125 3.19 1.89 -10.21
C GLN A 125 3.66 3.15 -9.48
N MET A 126 4.43 3.01 -8.41
CA MET A 126 5.02 4.14 -7.69
C MET A 126 5.92 4.96 -8.64
N SER A 127 6.79 4.28 -9.40
CA SER A 127 7.67 4.90 -10.38
C SER A 127 6.87 5.59 -11.50
N LEU A 128 5.77 4.99 -11.97
CA LEU A 128 4.87 5.61 -12.95
C LEU A 128 4.26 6.92 -12.41
N MET A 129 3.82 6.93 -11.16
CA MET A 129 3.27 8.12 -10.49
C MET A 129 4.34 9.17 -10.16
N ASN A 130 5.62 8.78 -10.14
CA ASN A 130 6.77 9.63 -9.78
C ASN A 130 6.71 10.18 -8.34
N LEU A 131 6.14 9.42 -7.41
CA LEU A 131 5.97 9.81 -6.01
C LEU A 131 6.88 8.98 -5.09
N PRO A 132 7.45 9.58 -4.04
CA PRO A 132 8.24 8.85 -3.05
C PRO A 132 7.35 7.97 -2.16
N GLY A 133 7.84 6.81 -1.74
CA GLY A 133 7.12 5.89 -0.86
C GLY A 133 7.13 6.27 0.63
N LEU A 134 6.19 5.71 1.37
CA LEU A 134 6.13 5.65 2.82
C LEU A 134 6.06 4.18 3.27
N ILE A 135 6.85 3.82 4.28
CA ILE A 135 6.80 2.52 4.94
C ILE A 135 6.18 2.72 6.32
N LEU A 136 5.18 1.91 6.65
CA LEU A 136 4.55 1.84 7.96
C LEU A 136 4.84 0.46 8.55
N VAL A 137 5.55 0.43 9.68
CA VAL A 137 6.02 -0.82 10.30
C VAL A 137 5.30 -1.06 11.61
N GLU A 138 4.59 -2.19 11.71
CA GLU A 138 3.94 -2.65 12.94
C GLU A 138 4.05 -4.19 13.04
N THR A 139 5.27 -4.73 12.94
CA THR A 139 5.55 -6.18 12.93
C THR A 139 6.30 -6.68 14.17
N GLU A 140 6.40 -8.00 14.33
CA GLU A 140 7.25 -8.59 15.38
C GLU A 140 8.76 -8.43 15.11
N ALA A 141 9.15 -8.21 13.85
CA ALA A 141 10.55 -8.19 13.41
C ALA A 141 11.30 -6.94 13.90
N SER A 142 12.41 -7.07 14.64
CA SER A 142 13.08 -5.93 15.31
C SER A 142 13.34 -4.73 14.41
N THR A 143 13.76 -4.96 13.17
CA THR A 143 14.10 -3.91 12.20
C THR A 143 13.45 -4.17 10.84
N VAL A 144 13.41 -3.15 9.98
CA VAL A 144 12.95 -3.31 8.58
C VAL A 144 13.82 -4.31 7.82
N GLN A 145 15.12 -4.37 8.13
CA GLN A 145 16.05 -5.31 7.51
C GLN A 145 15.70 -6.78 7.79
N ASP A 146 15.01 -7.05 8.90
CA ASP A 146 14.61 -8.41 9.30
C ASP A 146 13.28 -8.84 8.65
N THR A 147 12.73 -8.03 7.73
CA THR A 147 11.41 -8.28 7.13
C THR A 147 11.51 -8.95 5.75
N LEU A 148 10.48 -9.72 5.39
CA LEU A 148 10.32 -10.36 4.07
C LEU A 148 10.44 -9.39 2.88
N ILE A 149 10.14 -8.10 3.08
CA ILE A 149 10.30 -7.10 2.01
C ILE A 149 11.76 -6.77 1.80
N PHE A 150 12.56 -6.68 2.86
CA PHE A 150 13.97 -6.34 2.70
C PHE A 150 14.70 -7.43 1.89
N ASP A 151 14.43 -8.70 2.22
CA ASP A 151 14.91 -9.84 1.44
C ASP A 151 14.49 -9.76 -0.04
N ALA A 152 13.21 -9.44 -0.29
CA ALA A 152 12.69 -9.29 -1.65
C ALA A 152 13.31 -8.10 -2.40
N VAL A 153 13.54 -6.98 -1.72
CA VAL A 153 14.19 -5.79 -2.26
C VAL A 153 15.63 -6.07 -2.65
N GLN A 154 16.36 -6.81 -1.80
CA GLN A 154 17.73 -7.25 -2.09
C GLN A 154 17.79 -8.13 -3.34
N GLN A 155 16.84 -9.06 -3.48
CA GLN A 155 16.73 -9.88 -4.70
C GLN A 155 16.41 -9.07 -5.96
N LEU A 156 15.70 -7.94 -5.82
CA LEU A 156 15.39 -7.02 -6.92
C LEU A 156 16.50 -5.99 -7.19
N GLY A 157 17.52 -5.89 -6.33
CA GLY A 157 18.58 -4.88 -6.43
C GLY A 157 18.04 -3.45 -6.28
N MET A 158 17.07 -3.25 -5.38
CA MET A 158 16.34 -1.99 -5.17
C MET A 158 16.56 -1.39 -3.77
N GLU A 159 17.68 -1.72 -3.12
CA GLU A 159 17.99 -1.34 -1.74
C GLU A 159 18.01 0.18 -1.57
N GLU A 160 18.69 0.90 -2.48
CA GLU A 160 18.77 2.37 -2.46
C GLU A 160 17.39 3.04 -2.51
N LEU A 161 16.44 2.42 -3.21
CA LEU A 161 15.08 2.92 -3.33
C LEU A 161 14.35 2.78 -2.00
N LEU A 162 14.48 1.62 -1.33
CA LEU A 162 13.87 1.37 -0.04
C LEU A 162 14.48 2.23 1.07
N GLU A 163 15.81 2.42 1.07
CA GLU A 163 16.52 3.30 2.02
C GLU A 163 16.05 4.75 1.94
N GLY A 164 15.69 5.21 0.74
CA GLY A 164 15.17 6.55 0.56
C GLY A 164 13.66 6.70 0.84
N PHE A 165 12.94 5.61 1.15
CA PHE A 165 11.58 5.72 1.65
C PHE A 165 11.58 6.26 3.07
N ARG A 166 10.54 7.03 3.40
CA ARG A 166 10.33 7.41 4.78
C ARG A 166 9.72 6.23 5.52
N SER A 167 10.42 5.70 6.52
CA SER A 167 9.89 4.69 7.42
C SER A 167 9.30 5.34 8.67
N LEU A 168 8.09 4.95 9.03
CA LEU A 168 7.47 5.27 10.31
C LEU A 168 7.22 3.95 11.03
N ASP A 169 7.93 3.75 12.13
CA ASP A 169 7.73 2.62 13.02
C ASP A 169 6.61 2.94 14.00
N LEU A 170 5.49 2.21 13.91
CA LEU A 170 4.33 2.40 14.76
C LEU A 170 4.49 1.73 16.13
N ARG A 171 5.55 0.93 16.30
CA ARG A 171 5.88 0.21 17.54
C ARG A 171 6.69 1.08 18.49
N GLU A 172 7.46 2.01 17.94
CA GLU A 172 8.32 2.89 18.72
C GLU A 172 7.50 3.94 19.46
N SER A 173 7.50 3.87 20.79
CA SER A 173 6.92 4.91 21.65
C SER A 173 7.68 6.25 21.61
N ASN A 174 8.93 6.23 21.15
CA ASN A 174 9.86 7.36 21.24
C ASN A 174 9.78 8.32 20.04
N LEU A 175 9.39 7.82 18.86
CA LEU A 175 9.12 8.61 17.66
C LEU A 175 7.63 8.50 17.35
N PRO A 176 6.76 9.15 18.16
CA PRO A 176 5.35 8.87 18.11
C PRO A 176 4.77 9.27 16.75
N VAL A 177 3.79 8.49 16.30
CA VAL A 177 3.08 8.72 15.05
C VAL A 177 1.67 9.14 15.38
N ALA A 178 1.25 10.29 14.84
CA ALA A 178 -0.10 10.79 15.05
C ALA A 178 -1.05 10.12 14.05
N LEU A 179 -1.94 9.26 14.57
CA LEU A 179 -3.00 8.61 13.80
C LEU A 179 -4.34 9.25 14.13
N SER A 180 -4.92 9.90 13.12
CA SER A 180 -6.24 10.50 13.17
C SER A 180 -7.01 10.02 11.95
N THR A 181 -8.21 9.45 12.12
CA THR A 181 -9.10 9.04 11.01
C THR A 181 -10.56 9.33 11.39
N SER A 182 -11.52 9.07 10.50
CA SER A 182 -12.93 9.24 10.84
C SER A 182 -13.36 8.32 11.99
N ALA A 183 -14.33 8.77 12.78
CA ALA A 183 -14.88 7.97 13.88
C ALA A 183 -15.34 6.59 13.39
N ARG A 184 -16.01 6.55 12.24
CA ARG A 184 -16.46 5.33 11.59
C ARG A 184 -15.30 4.39 11.28
N CYS A 185 -14.21 4.89 10.70
CA CYS A 185 -13.06 4.07 10.35
C CYS A 185 -12.38 3.46 11.58
N TRP A 186 -12.29 4.19 12.68
CA TRP A 186 -11.81 3.65 13.96
C TRP A 186 -12.70 2.52 14.47
N VAL A 187 -14.02 2.74 14.49
CA VAL A 187 -14.99 1.76 14.98
C VAL A 187 -15.01 0.51 14.11
N ASP A 188 -15.03 0.68 12.78
CA ASP A 188 -15.00 -0.42 11.82
C ASP A 188 -13.71 -1.23 11.98
N ALA A 189 -12.55 -0.58 12.12
CA ALA A 189 -11.28 -1.27 12.35
C ALA A 189 -11.27 -2.08 13.65
N ILE A 190 -11.78 -1.51 14.76
CA ILE A 190 -11.89 -2.22 16.05
C ILE A 190 -12.81 -3.44 15.91
N ASN A 191 -14.00 -3.28 15.32
CA ASN A 191 -14.97 -4.36 15.20
C ASN A 191 -14.48 -5.49 14.28
N ASN A 192 -13.70 -5.17 13.25
CA ASN A 192 -13.20 -6.15 12.28
C ASN A 192 -12.26 -7.19 12.88
N VAL A 193 -11.56 -6.87 13.97
CA VAL A 193 -10.60 -7.77 14.64
C VAL A 193 -11.27 -8.64 15.71
N LEU A 194 -12.52 -8.33 16.08
CA LEU A 194 -13.25 -9.07 17.10
C LEU A 194 -13.75 -10.43 16.58
N PRO A 195 -13.86 -11.45 17.45
CA PRO A 195 -14.45 -12.73 17.09
C PRO A 195 -15.87 -12.56 16.50
N PRO A 196 -16.28 -13.37 15.50
CA PRO A 196 -17.57 -13.20 14.83
C PRO A 196 -18.78 -13.21 15.78
N GLU A 197 -18.75 -14.06 16.81
CA GLU A 197 -19.80 -14.15 17.83
C GLU A 197 -19.93 -12.85 18.63
N LEU A 198 -18.81 -12.19 18.90
CA LEU A 198 -18.74 -10.95 19.65
C LEU A 198 -19.15 -9.75 18.78
N ASP A 199 -18.66 -9.71 17.53
CA ASP A 199 -19.06 -8.70 16.52
C ASP A 199 -20.59 -8.73 16.30
N THR A 200 -21.19 -9.91 16.10
CA THR A 200 -22.65 -10.03 15.93
C THR A 200 -23.42 -9.59 17.18
N ALA A 201 -22.93 -9.88 18.38
CA ALA A 201 -23.53 -9.40 19.63
C ALA A 201 -23.46 -7.87 19.76
N LEU A 202 -22.31 -7.26 19.42
CA LEU A 202 -22.12 -5.81 19.42
C LEU A 202 -22.98 -5.10 18.37
N GLN A 203 -23.17 -5.71 17.19
CA GLN A 203 -24.05 -5.19 16.15
C GLN A 203 -25.51 -5.16 16.61
N ARG A 204 -25.99 -6.21 17.30
CA ARG A 204 -27.38 -6.27 17.82
C ARG A 204 -27.69 -5.14 18.80
N ILE A 205 -26.74 -4.76 19.64
CA ILE A 205 -26.91 -3.66 20.62
C ILE A 205 -26.61 -2.28 20.03
N GLY A 206 -26.22 -2.20 18.76
CA GLY A 206 -25.86 -0.95 18.09
C GLY A 206 -24.61 -0.29 18.67
N TRP A 207 -23.68 -1.07 19.24
CA TRP A 207 -22.45 -0.57 19.86
C TRP A 207 -21.65 0.33 18.92
N GLY A 208 -21.42 -0.13 17.69
CA GLY A 208 -20.63 0.60 16.70
C GLY A 208 -21.16 2.01 16.45
N ASN A 209 -22.46 2.14 16.16
CA ASN A 209 -23.09 3.43 15.93
C ASN A 209 -23.01 4.35 17.15
N ARG A 210 -23.22 3.82 18.37
CA ARG A 210 -23.11 4.61 19.60
C ARG A 210 -21.68 5.11 19.80
N LEU A 211 -20.69 4.24 19.60
CA LEU A 211 -19.28 4.58 19.75
C LEU A 211 -18.84 5.62 18.72
N GLU A 212 -19.28 5.46 17.46
CA GLU A 212 -18.99 6.40 16.38
C GLU A 212 -19.49 7.82 16.71
N VAL A 213 -20.77 7.95 17.06
CA VAL A 213 -21.38 9.26 17.34
C VAL A 213 -20.78 9.88 18.60
N ALA A 214 -20.63 9.09 19.68
CA ALA A 214 -20.06 9.62 20.93
C ALA A 214 -18.59 10.04 20.79
N ALA A 215 -17.79 9.31 20.00
CA ALA A 215 -16.41 9.68 19.73
C ALA A 215 -16.33 10.95 18.88
N HIS A 216 -17.19 11.09 17.87
CA HIS A 216 -17.27 12.29 17.05
C HIS A 216 -17.69 13.53 17.87
N GLU A 217 -18.74 13.44 18.66
CA GLU A 217 -19.21 14.55 19.51
C GLU A 217 -18.19 14.92 20.60
N ASN A 218 -17.46 13.93 21.16
CA ASN A 218 -16.35 14.21 22.08
C ASN A 218 -15.26 15.03 21.40
N ALA A 219 -14.79 14.60 20.22
CA ALA A 219 -13.79 15.32 19.45
C ALA A 219 -14.25 16.74 19.08
N LYS A 220 -15.53 16.89 18.70
CA LYS A 220 -16.14 18.17 18.38
C LYS A 220 -16.19 19.10 19.58
N SER A 221 -16.58 18.60 20.76
CA SER A 221 -16.60 19.37 22.01
C SER A 221 -15.22 19.92 22.40
N ARG A 222 -14.16 19.23 21.97
CA ARG A 222 -12.75 19.60 22.20
C ARG A 222 -12.12 20.38 21.05
N SER A 223 -12.87 20.68 19.98
CA SER A 223 -12.34 21.30 18.75
C SER A 223 -11.18 20.50 18.13
N GLN A 224 -11.24 19.17 18.22
CA GLN A 224 -10.26 18.21 17.69
C GLN A 224 -10.75 17.50 16.43
N VAL A 225 -11.81 18.00 15.81
CA VAL A 225 -12.25 17.53 14.49
C VAL A 225 -11.45 18.29 13.44
N HIS A 226 -10.66 17.56 12.68
CA HIS A 226 -9.85 18.09 11.59
C HIS A 226 -10.44 17.67 10.23
N ASP A 227 -10.16 18.44 9.17
CA ASP A 227 -10.77 18.32 7.83
C ASP A 227 -12.28 18.63 7.80
N SER A 228 -12.67 19.69 7.07
CA SER A 228 -14.05 20.21 7.02
C SER A 228 -14.91 19.63 5.88
N GLY A 229 -14.40 18.60 5.19
CA GLY A 229 -15.06 17.95 4.04
C GLY A 229 -15.84 16.67 4.40
N ASN A 230 -15.97 15.76 3.42
CA ASN A 230 -16.68 14.47 3.55
C ASN A 230 -15.99 13.43 4.46
N PHE A 231 -14.85 13.76 5.08
CA PHE A 231 -14.07 12.83 5.90
C PHE A 231 -13.56 13.53 7.18
N PRO A 232 -14.43 13.81 8.15
CA PRO A 232 -14.05 14.47 9.40
C PRO A 232 -13.19 13.54 10.25
N VAL A 233 -12.02 14.01 10.62
CA VAL A 233 -10.96 13.23 11.25
C VAL A 233 -10.95 13.49 12.75
N ILE A 234 -10.82 12.44 13.54
CA ILE A 234 -10.69 12.50 15.00
C ILE A 234 -9.48 11.71 15.49
N PRO A 235 -8.84 12.14 16.59
CA PRO A 235 -7.77 11.37 17.23
C PRO A 235 -8.33 10.14 17.96
N PHE A 236 -7.51 9.09 18.11
CA PHE A 236 -7.89 7.88 18.86
C PHE A 236 -8.33 8.18 20.31
N TYR A 237 -7.78 9.23 20.92
CA TYR A 237 -8.13 9.65 22.27
C TYR A 237 -9.65 9.80 22.48
N SER A 238 -10.37 10.38 21.51
CA SER A 238 -11.83 10.58 21.59
C SER A 238 -12.61 9.26 21.52
N VAL A 239 -12.09 8.29 20.76
CA VAL A 239 -12.65 6.92 20.68
C VAL A 239 -12.45 6.19 22.00
N ASN A 240 -11.25 6.26 22.56
CA ASN A 240 -10.91 5.69 23.86
C ASN A 240 -11.84 6.22 24.96
N GLU A 241 -11.98 7.54 25.10
CA GLU A 241 -12.88 8.16 26.10
C GLU A 241 -14.35 7.76 25.88
N ALA A 242 -14.82 7.73 24.63
CA ALA A 242 -16.19 7.33 24.32
C ALA A 242 -16.47 5.87 24.72
N ALA A 243 -15.55 4.95 24.42
CA ALA A 243 -15.70 3.54 24.75
C ALA A 243 -15.81 3.30 26.26
N TYR A 244 -14.93 3.92 27.06
CA TYR A 244 -14.95 3.82 28.52
C TYR A 244 -16.20 4.45 29.17
N ARG A 245 -16.92 5.34 28.47
CA ARG A 245 -18.15 5.94 28.99
C ARG A 245 -19.41 5.19 28.58
N ILE A 246 -19.44 4.62 27.37
CA ILE A 246 -20.61 3.89 26.88
C ILE A 246 -20.73 2.52 27.57
N ALA A 247 -19.63 1.80 27.76
CA ALA A 247 -19.68 0.40 28.17
C ALA A 247 -20.05 0.10 29.65
N PRO A 248 -19.74 0.95 30.65
CA PRO A 248 -20.11 0.69 32.04
C PRO A 248 -21.57 1.02 32.38
N GLN A 249 -22.18 2.02 31.74
CA GLN A 249 -23.48 2.57 32.14
C GLN A 249 -24.54 2.52 31.04
N PHE A 250 -24.17 2.22 29.79
CA PHE A 250 -25.04 2.38 28.60
C PHE A 250 -25.76 3.73 28.53
N SER A 251 -25.28 4.71 29.30
CA SER A 251 -25.78 6.07 29.34
C SER A 251 -25.03 6.88 28.30
N TRP A 252 -25.76 7.71 27.57
CA TRP A 252 -25.16 8.68 26.68
C TRP A 252 -24.22 9.61 27.46
N PRO A 253 -22.97 9.81 26.99
CA PRO A 253 -22.07 10.77 27.63
C PRO A 253 -22.69 12.18 27.64
N ALA A 254 -22.45 12.94 28.71
CA ALA A 254 -23.03 14.28 28.88
C ALA A 254 -22.63 15.29 27.78
N TRP A 255 -21.59 15.00 27.01
CA TRP A 255 -21.13 15.83 25.89
C TRP A 255 -21.81 15.51 24.55
N ALA A 256 -22.57 14.44 24.46
CA ALA A 256 -23.34 14.15 23.27
C ALA A 256 -24.68 14.88 23.34
N GLY A 257 -25.00 15.66 22.30
CA GLY A 257 -26.23 16.45 22.26
C GLY A 257 -27.51 15.61 22.37
N ASP A 258 -28.59 16.25 22.83
CA ASP A 258 -29.92 15.65 23.05
C ASP A 258 -30.57 15.02 21.81
N ASP A 259 -30.07 15.31 20.60
CA ASP A 259 -30.56 14.70 19.36
C ASP A 259 -29.89 13.36 19.05
N ALA A 260 -28.66 13.14 19.54
CA ALA A 260 -27.95 11.87 19.40
C ALA A 260 -28.53 10.80 20.34
N SER A 261 -29.01 11.22 21.52
CA SER A 261 -29.65 10.33 22.50
C SER A 261 -30.97 9.74 22.01
N LYS A 262 -31.69 10.43 21.12
CA LYS A 262 -32.97 9.99 20.52
C LYS A 262 -32.84 8.93 19.43
N GLN A 263 -31.64 8.74 18.87
CA GLN A 263 -31.39 7.76 17.79
C GLN A 263 -30.92 6.39 18.30
N ALA A 264 -30.69 6.23 19.61
CA ALA A 264 -30.19 4.98 20.17
C ALA A 264 -31.34 4.02 20.56
N PRO A 265 -31.26 2.72 20.22
CA PRO A 265 -32.27 1.75 20.60
C PRO A 265 -32.37 1.63 22.13
N THR A 266 -33.59 1.63 22.64
CA THR A 266 -33.92 1.49 24.05
C THR A 266 -33.70 0.06 24.53
N SER A 267 -32.87 -0.07 25.56
CA SER A 267 -32.43 -1.28 26.28
C SER A 267 -31.28 -2.10 25.65
N PRO A 268 -30.29 -2.47 26.46
CA PRO A 268 -29.47 -3.64 26.23
C PRO A 268 -29.90 -4.78 27.16
N GLU A 269 -30.21 -5.94 26.57
CA GLU A 269 -30.06 -7.22 27.26
C GLU A 269 -28.62 -7.34 27.78
N GLU A 270 -28.40 -8.10 28.86
CA GLU A 270 -27.11 -8.34 29.50
C GLU A 270 -26.09 -8.89 28.48
N SER A 271 -25.43 -7.98 27.76
CA SER A 271 -24.29 -8.30 26.92
C SER A 271 -23.24 -8.95 27.80
N SER A 272 -22.88 -10.19 27.48
CA SER A 272 -21.85 -10.99 28.13
C SER A 272 -20.68 -10.12 28.61
N LYS A 273 -20.42 -10.12 29.93
CA LYS A 273 -19.29 -9.42 30.57
C LYS A 273 -17.96 -9.63 29.82
N ILE A 274 -17.79 -10.83 29.26
CA ILE A 274 -16.65 -11.26 28.44
C ILE A 274 -16.48 -10.37 27.21
N ALA A 275 -17.57 -9.99 26.53
CA ALA A 275 -17.50 -9.15 25.34
C ALA A 275 -17.00 -7.72 25.63
N LYS A 276 -17.33 -7.20 26.82
CA LYS A 276 -16.87 -5.88 27.26
C LYS A 276 -15.39 -5.90 27.63
N ASP A 277 -14.96 -6.93 28.35
CA ASP A 277 -13.58 -7.06 28.81
C ASP A 277 -12.62 -7.16 27.61
N THR A 278 -12.93 -7.98 26.60
CA THR A 278 -12.11 -8.10 25.37
C THR A 278 -11.96 -6.77 24.62
N VAL A 279 -13.06 -6.02 24.44
CA VAL A 279 -13.02 -4.72 23.76
C VAL A 279 -12.21 -3.70 24.56
N PHE A 280 -12.34 -3.70 25.89
CA PHE A 280 -11.58 -2.77 26.73
C PHE A 280 -10.09 -3.08 26.77
N ASP A 281 -9.71 -4.35 26.79
CA ASP A 281 -8.31 -4.75 26.73
C ASP A 281 -7.69 -4.34 25.39
N LEU A 282 -8.40 -4.51 24.27
CA LEU A 282 -7.97 -4.02 22.96
C LEU A 282 -7.80 -2.49 22.94
N ILE A 283 -8.78 -1.73 23.46
CA ILE A 283 -8.71 -0.26 23.52
C ILE A 283 -7.58 0.22 24.43
N ARG A 284 -7.34 -0.49 25.54
CA ARG A 284 -6.21 -0.19 26.44
C ARG A 284 -4.88 -0.42 25.72
N ALA A 285 -4.72 -1.55 25.03
CA ALA A 285 -3.52 -1.86 24.28
C ALA A 285 -3.28 -0.84 23.15
N LEU A 286 -4.31 -0.41 22.42
CA LEU A 286 -4.22 0.69 21.45
C LEU A 286 -3.79 2.01 22.10
N LYS A 287 -4.30 2.32 23.30
CA LYS A 287 -3.93 3.55 24.03
C LYS A 287 -2.45 3.56 24.42
N GLU A 288 -1.92 2.41 24.82
CA GLU A 288 -0.52 2.26 25.25
C GLU A 288 0.48 2.56 24.12
N ARG A 289 0.08 2.40 22.86
CA ARG A 289 0.88 2.76 21.67
C ARG A 289 1.01 4.28 21.43
N ASN A 290 0.23 5.11 22.14
CA ASN A 290 0.35 6.58 22.16
C ASN A 290 0.34 7.30 20.78
N PHE A 291 -0.77 7.18 20.04
CA PHE A 291 -0.95 7.85 18.74
C PHE A 291 -1.26 9.35 18.79
N SER A 292 -1.00 10.02 19.91
CA SER A 292 -1.49 11.39 20.16
C SER A 292 -0.54 12.48 19.66
N LEU A 293 0.73 12.16 19.40
CA LEU A 293 1.78 13.11 19.12
C LEU A 293 2.67 12.62 17.97
N GLY A 294 3.35 13.56 17.31
CA GLY A 294 4.41 13.30 16.33
C GLY A 294 3.96 13.34 14.87
N VAL A 295 4.56 12.50 14.01
CA VAL A 295 4.38 12.64 12.55
C VAL A 295 2.96 12.24 12.17
N ALA A 296 2.20 13.17 11.59
CA ALA A 296 0.84 12.88 11.15
C ALA A 296 0.83 12.01 9.89
N SER A 297 0.52 10.72 10.05
CA SER A 297 0.35 9.78 8.94
C SER A 297 -0.70 10.28 7.95
N GLU A 298 -1.68 11.03 8.45
CA GLU A 298 -2.70 11.71 7.67
C GLU A 298 -2.14 12.59 6.53
N HIS A 299 -1.05 13.31 6.77
CA HIS A 299 -0.48 14.25 5.81
C HIS A 299 0.42 13.55 4.80
N GLU A 300 1.26 12.62 5.26
CA GLU A 300 2.10 11.78 4.40
C GLU A 300 1.21 10.97 3.45
N SER A 301 0.19 10.36 4.05
CA SER A 301 -1.18 10.12 3.60
C SER A 301 -1.60 10.41 2.16
N ARG A 302 -1.52 11.69 1.84
CA ARG A 302 -2.25 12.26 0.71
C ARG A 302 -1.51 12.11 -0.61
N TRP A 303 -0.21 11.86 -0.56
CA TRP A 303 0.65 12.04 -1.74
C TRP A 303 1.65 10.90 -1.95
N ARG A 304 1.71 9.92 -1.04
CA ARG A 304 2.71 8.86 -1.07
C ARG A 304 2.06 7.50 -1.30
N PRO A 305 2.68 6.63 -2.09
CA PRO A 305 2.43 5.19 -2.05
C PRO A 305 2.84 4.58 -0.71
N TYR A 306 2.13 3.54 -0.27
CA TYR A 306 2.35 2.92 1.04
C TYR A 306 2.79 1.47 0.95
N ILE A 307 3.77 1.12 1.76
CA ILE A 307 3.98 -0.25 2.20
C ILE A 307 3.55 -0.33 3.66
N VAL A 308 2.59 -1.20 3.95
CA VAL A 308 2.04 -1.40 5.30
C VAL A 308 2.41 -2.81 5.76
N PHE A 309 3.27 -2.86 6.77
CA PHE A 309 3.67 -4.08 7.43
C PHE A 309 2.95 -4.19 8.77
N PHE A 310 2.28 -5.31 8.99
CA PHE A 310 1.56 -5.54 10.23
C PHE A 310 1.77 -6.97 10.72
N SER A 311 1.85 -7.10 12.04
CA SER A 311 1.81 -8.37 12.74
C SER A 311 0.36 -8.80 12.88
N ARG A 312 0.05 -9.98 12.37
CA ARG A 312 -1.30 -10.53 12.54
C ARG A 312 -1.50 -11.28 13.86
N ASN A 313 -0.43 -11.51 14.63
CA ASN A 313 -0.54 -12.10 15.96
C ASN A 313 -0.90 -11.04 17.02
N ASP A 314 -0.83 -9.76 16.64
CA ASP A 314 -1.23 -8.63 17.47
C ASP A 314 -2.53 -8.00 16.94
N GLN A 315 -3.61 -8.10 17.71
CA GLN A 315 -4.89 -7.47 17.38
C GLN A 315 -4.77 -5.95 17.24
N VAL A 316 -3.87 -5.32 18.00
CA VAL A 316 -3.61 -3.88 17.90
C VAL A 316 -3.06 -3.54 16.52
N SER A 317 -2.06 -4.30 16.07
CA SER A 317 -1.46 -4.14 14.75
C SER A 317 -2.48 -4.29 13.62
N GLU A 318 -3.40 -5.25 13.72
CA GLU A 318 -4.47 -5.41 12.72
C GLU A 318 -5.45 -4.22 12.71
N VAL A 319 -5.83 -3.69 13.87
CA VAL A 319 -6.63 -2.46 13.95
C VAL A 319 -5.89 -1.30 13.27
N LEU A 320 -4.57 -1.17 13.50
CA LEU A 320 -3.77 -0.11 12.89
C LEU A 320 -3.69 -0.24 11.38
N ALA A 321 -3.52 -1.45 10.85
CA ALA A 321 -3.60 -1.68 9.41
C ALA A 321 -4.96 -1.24 8.84
N GLY A 322 -6.07 -1.51 9.56
CA GLY A 322 -7.42 -1.06 9.19
C GLY A 322 -7.58 0.46 9.18
N VAL A 323 -6.98 1.13 10.16
CA VAL A 323 -6.96 2.60 10.25
C VAL A 323 -6.14 3.20 9.12
N VAL A 324 -4.95 2.65 8.85
CA VAL A 324 -4.08 3.10 7.76
C VAL A 324 -4.77 2.94 6.41
N HIS A 325 -5.50 1.82 6.21
CA HIS A 325 -6.28 1.60 5.00
C HIS A 325 -7.29 2.70 4.72
N SER A 326 -7.91 3.25 5.76
CA SER A 326 -8.89 4.32 5.60
C SER A 326 -8.32 5.58 4.93
N TYR A 327 -7.03 5.85 5.10
CA TYR A 327 -6.36 6.96 4.44
C TYR A 327 -6.30 6.82 2.93
N PHE A 328 -6.09 5.59 2.47
CA PHE A 328 -6.01 5.26 1.06
C PHE A 328 -7.40 5.18 0.42
N SER A 329 -8.39 4.65 1.12
CA SER A 329 -9.67 4.30 0.48
C SER A 329 -10.72 5.42 0.49
N TRP A 330 -10.66 6.35 1.43
CA TRP A 330 -11.72 7.36 1.63
C TRP A 330 -11.34 8.79 1.24
N ARG A 331 -10.05 9.08 1.06
CA ARG A 331 -9.54 10.44 0.82
C ARG A 331 -9.22 10.77 -0.63
N PRO A 332 -8.55 9.91 -1.40
CA PRO A 332 -8.19 10.24 -2.77
C PRO A 332 -9.41 10.16 -3.69
N SER A 333 -9.41 10.97 -4.75
CA SER A 333 -10.32 10.73 -5.87
C SER A 333 -9.95 9.40 -6.55
N ARG A 334 -10.94 8.70 -7.13
CA ARG A 334 -10.75 7.37 -7.77
C ARG A 334 -9.56 7.33 -8.73
N ASP A 335 -9.32 8.42 -9.45
CA ASP A 335 -8.28 8.49 -10.48
C ASP A 335 -6.90 8.91 -9.92
N GLN A 336 -6.78 9.17 -8.61
CA GLN A 336 -5.57 9.62 -7.93
C GLN A 336 -5.17 8.73 -6.74
N CYS A 337 -5.79 7.55 -6.59
CA CYS A 337 -5.47 6.64 -5.49
C CYS A 337 -4.00 6.14 -5.57
N PRO A 338 -3.13 6.46 -4.60
CA PRO A 338 -1.73 6.02 -4.60
C PRO A 338 -1.66 4.50 -4.31
N PRO A 339 -0.81 3.71 -4.98
CA PRO A 339 -0.76 2.28 -4.73
C PRO A 339 -0.40 1.95 -3.29
N ILE A 340 -0.94 0.83 -2.81
CA ILE A 340 -0.70 0.32 -1.47
C ILE A 340 -0.36 -1.16 -1.49
N LEU A 341 0.68 -1.53 -0.76
CA LEU A 341 1.14 -2.91 -0.56
C LEU A 341 0.96 -3.30 0.90
N TYR A 342 0.07 -4.25 1.17
CA TYR A 342 -0.14 -4.84 2.49
C TYR A 342 0.65 -6.12 2.64
N VAL A 343 1.45 -6.22 3.70
CA VAL A 343 2.25 -7.40 4.00
C VAL A 343 2.05 -7.81 5.46
N SER A 344 1.64 -9.07 5.66
CA SER A 344 1.60 -9.71 6.98
C SER A 344 2.91 -10.45 7.21
N ASP A 345 3.48 -10.33 8.42
CA ASP A 345 4.76 -10.95 8.79
C ASP A 345 4.69 -12.47 9.06
N SER A 346 3.50 -13.08 8.97
CA SER A 346 3.33 -14.46 9.40
C SER A 346 2.66 -15.36 8.35
N SER A 347 2.83 -16.68 8.51
CA SER A 347 2.58 -17.70 7.45
C SER A 347 1.21 -18.40 7.45
N ILE A 348 0.40 -18.29 8.50
CA ILE A 348 -0.97 -18.82 8.58
C ILE A 348 -1.91 -18.04 7.64
N PRO A 349 -2.68 -18.73 6.79
CA PRO A 349 -3.67 -18.10 5.93
C PRO A 349 -4.66 -17.20 6.70
N TYR A 350 -4.59 -15.88 6.49
CA TYR A 350 -5.54 -14.92 7.04
C TYR A 350 -5.87 -13.76 6.10
N ALA A 351 -7.08 -13.24 6.24
CA ALA A 351 -7.68 -12.26 5.36
C ALA A 351 -8.27 -11.10 6.14
N PRO A 352 -7.60 -9.94 6.18
CA PRO A 352 -8.13 -8.82 6.92
C PRO A 352 -9.41 -8.32 6.27
N ARG A 353 -10.48 -8.20 7.07
CA ARG A 353 -11.82 -7.75 6.61
C ARG A 353 -11.82 -6.32 6.05
N MET A 354 -10.73 -5.58 6.27
CA MET A 354 -10.53 -4.20 5.80
C MET A 354 -10.38 -4.06 4.28
N LEU A 355 -10.11 -5.13 3.52
CA LEU A 355 -9.94 -5.12 2.04
C LEU A 355 -11.23 -4.76 1.26
N ARG A 356 -12.24 -4.20 1.94
CA ARG A 356 -13.53 -3.75 1.42
C ARG A 356 -13.45 -2.64 0.39
N TYR A 357 -12.32 -1.93 0.26
CA TYR A 357 -12.34 -0.57 -0.29
C TYR A 357 -11.34 -0.27 -1.44
N GLY A 358 -11.36 -1.07 -2.52
CA GLY A 358 -11.01 -0.56 -3.86
C GLY A 358 -9.82 -1.18 -4.58
N GLY A 359 -9.52 -0.65 -5.78
CA GLY A 359 -8.37 -1.01 -6.63
C GLY A 359 -7.04 -0.47 -6.09
N ASN A 360 -5.95 -0.54 -6.87
CA ASN A 360 -4.60 -0.06 -6.48
C ASN A 360 -3.97 -0.71 -5.24
N THR A 361 -4.47 -1.87 -4.84
CA THR A 361 -4.04 -2.59 -3.64
C THR A 361 -3.42 -3.93 -4.03
N ALA A 362 -2.21 -4.19 -3.54
CA ALA A 362 -1.58 -5.49 -3.56
C ALA A 362 -1.50 -6.05 -2.13
N VAL A 363 -1.77 -7.34 -1.95
CA VAL A 363 -1.79 -7.99 -0.64
C VAL A 363 -0.93 -9.24 -0.67
N VAL A 364 -0.08 -9.41 0.36
CA VAL A 364 0.72 -10.61 0.62
C VAL A 364 0.49 -11.04 2.06
N ASN A 365 -0.26 -12.11 2.24
CA ASN A 365 -0.78 -12.50 3.55
C ASN A 365 -0.62 -14.00 3.87
N GLY A 366 0.15 -14.73 3.06
CA GLY A 366 0.47 -16.14 3.31
C GLY A 366 -0.75 -17.07 3.23
N VAL A 367 -1.82 -16.65 2.54
CA VAL A 367 -3.00 -17.48 2.38
C VAL A 367 -2.75 -18.56 1.33
N ASP A 368 -2.72 -19.83 1.73
CA ASP A 368 -2.63 -20.97 0.79
C ASP A 368 -3.90 -21.12 -0.05
N LYS A 369 -5.07 -20.98 0.60
CA LYS A 369 -6.38 -21.02 -0.04
C LYS A 369 -7.27 -19.96 0.57
N ILE A 370 -7.93 -19.18 -0.28
CA ILE A 370 -8.88 -18.16 0.16
C ILE A 370 -10.06 -18.83 0.89
N PRO A 371 -10.38 -18.42 2.12
CA PRO A 371 -11.48 -19.00 2.90
C PRO A 371 -12.81 -18.90 2.14
N GLU A 372 -13.61 -19.98 2.18
CA GLU A 372 -14.96 -20.01 1.60
C GLU A 372 -15.94 -19.27 2.51
N VAL A 373 -17.15 -18.91 2.03
CA VAL A 373 -18.05 -17.90 2.66
C VAL A 373 -18.33 -18.11 4.15
N ASP A 374 -18.24 -19.34 4.64
CA ASP A 374 -18.55 -19.73 6.02
C ASP A 374 -17.29 -19.98 6.89
N ASP A 375 -16.09 -19.84 6.33
CA ASP A 375 -14.83 -20.09 7.03
C ASP A 375 -14.37 -18.87 7.87
N PHE A 376 -13.56 -19.13 8.89
CA PHE A 376 -12.88 -18.06 9.62
C PHE A 376 -11.95 -17.27 8.67
N GLY A 377 -12.11 -15.95 8.62
CA GLY A 377 -11.42 -15.11 7.62
C GLY A 377 -12.11 -15.02 6.27
N ALA A 378 -13.28 -15.63 6.07
CA ALA A 378 -14.10 -15.42 4.89
C ALA A 378 -14.53 -13.96 4.80
N PHE A 379 -14.06 -13.26 3.77
CA PHE A 379 -14.36 -11.85 3.60
C PHE A 379 -14.81 -11.51 2.18
N TYR A 380 -15.87 -10.69 2.06
CA TYR A 380 -16.52 -10.32 0.80
C TYR A 380 -15.55 -9.68 -0.22
N GLY A 381 -14.51 -8.99 0.25
CA GLY A 381 -13.51 -8.33 -0.60
C GLY A 381 -12.72 -9.31 -1.47
N TYR A 382 -12.55 -10.57 -1.04
CA TYR A 382 -11.92 -11.58 -1.89
C TYR A 382 -12.76 -12.05 -3.07
N LYS A 383 -14.07 -11.84 -3.03
CA LYS A 383 -14.92 -12.13 -4.20
C LYS A 383 -14.59 -11.18 -5.36
N GLN A 384 -14.07 -10.00 -5.05
CA GLN A 384 -13.75 -8.94 -6.00
C GLN A 384 -12.24 -8.83 -6.28
N ALA A 385 -11.41 -9.60 -5.58
CA ALA A 385 -9.96 -9.57 -5.74
C ALA A 385 -9.47 -10.54 -6.83
N LEU A 386 -8.41 -10.13 -7.53
CA LEU A 386 -7.65 -11.00 -8.41
C LEU A 386 -6.73 -11.90 -7.59
N LYS A 387 -6.88 -13.22 -7.74
CA LYS A 387 -6.23 -14.23 -6.89
C LYS A 387 -5.04 -14.83 -7.63
N VAL A 388 -3.83 -14.53 -7.19
CA VAL A 388 -2.60 -14.95 -7.85
C VAL A 388 -1.81 -15.85 -6.92
N VAL A 389 -1.51 -17.07 -7.33
CA VAL A 389 -0.72 -18.00 -6.53
C VAL A 389 0.75 -17.82 -6.87
N GLY A 390 1.55 -17.41 -5.88
CA GLY A 390 3.01 -17.46 -5.93
C GLY A 390 3.49 -18.88 -5.61
N THR A 391 4.38 -19.39 -6.45
CA THR A 391 4.99 -20.72 -6.31
C THR A 391 6.49 -20.63 -6.54
N GLU A 392 7.22 -21.66 -6.15
CA GLU A 392 8.66 -21.79 -6.42
C GLU A 392 9.01 -21.69 -7.90
N THR A 393 8.08 -22.02 -8.80
CA THR A 393 8.35 -21.99 -10.25
C THR A 393 7.86 -20.71 -10.94
N GLY A 394 7.15 -19.82 -10.24
CA GLY A 394 6.59 -18.59 -10.79
C GLY A 394 5.16 -18.32 -10.30
N LEU A 395 4.32 -17.74 -11.16
CA LEU A 395 2.95 -17.33 -10.81
C LEU A 395 1.88 -18.14 -11.52
N GLN A 396 0.75 -18.32 -10.85
CA GLN A 396 -0.46 -18.89 -11.43
C GLN A 396 -1.68 -17.97 -11.22
N PHE A 397 -2.41 -17.68 -12.29
CA PHE A 397 -3.64 -16.90 -12.27
C PHE A 397 -4.66 -17.48 -13.25
N MET A 398 -5.89 -17.73 -12.80
CA MET A 398 -6.99 -18.32 -13.61
C MET A 398 -6.57 -19.55 -14.44
N GLY A 399 -5.77 -20.44 -13.86
CA GLY A 399 -5.29 -21.66 -14.54
C GLY A 399 -4.13 -21.43 -15.52
N THR A 400 -3.75 -20.19 -15.80
CA THR A 400 -2.55 -19.85 -16.59
C THR A 400 -1.34 -19.78 -15.68
N ARG A 401 -0.23 -20.43 -16.08
CA ARG A 401 1.04 -20.40 -15.36
C ARG A 401 2.06 -19.55 -16.11
N ALA A 402 2.79 -18.72 -15.39
CA ALA A 402 3.90 -17.95 -15.89
C ALA A 402 5.15 -18.29 -15.07
N TYR A 403 6.08 -18.99 -15.71
CA TYR A 403 7.35 -19.36 -15.10
C TYR A 403 8.25 -18.14 -14.91
N MET A 404 8.95 -18.11 -13.78
CA MET A 404 9.98 -17.14 -13.47
C MET A 404 11.31 -17.87 -13.39
N ASP A 405 12.31 -17.35 -14.11
CA ASP A 405 13.69 -17.77 -13.90
C ASP A 405 14.18 -17.06 -12.63
N TRP A 406 14.15 -17.77 -11.50
CA TRP A 406 14.85 -17.36 -10.30
C TRP A 406 16.32 -17.68 -10.53
N ASN A 407 17.21 -16.70 -10.40
CA ASN A 407 18.64 -17.00 -10.43
C ASN A 407 18.94 -18.03 -9.33
N GLN A 408 19.39 -19.22 -9.73
CA GLN A 408 19.81 -20.32 -8.87
C GLN A 408 21.17 -20.05 -8.20
N ASP A 409 21.37 -18.85 -7.63
CA ASP A 409 22.59 -18.49 -6.91
C ASP A 409 22.36 -18.42 -5.40
N LEU A 410 21.53 -19.32 -4.86
CA LEU A 410 21.68 -19.75 -3.47
C LEU A 410 22.55 -21.01 -3.45
N GLY A 411 23.86 -20.77 -3.59
CA GLY A 411 24.88 -21.75 -3.28
C GLY A 411 24.81 -22.09 -1.79
N VAL A 412 24.07 -23.15 -1.46
CA VAL A 412 24.18 -23.84 -0.18
C VAL A 412 25.42 -24.73 -0.26
N GLY A 413 26.48 -24.30 0.43
CA GLY A 413 27.57 -25.15 0.89
C GLY A 413 27.45 -25.38 2.38
#